data_AF-A0A1M6SV74-F1
#
_entry.id   AF-A0A1M6SV74-F1
#
_cell.length_a   1.000
_cell.length_b   1.000
_cell.length_c   1.000
_cell.angle_alpha   90.00
_cell.angle_beta   90.00
_cell.angle_gamma   90.00
#
_symmetry.space_group_name_H-M   'P 1'
#
loop_
_entity.id
_entity.type
_entity.pdbx_description
1 polymer ?
#
loop_
_entity_poly.entity_id
_entity_poly.type
_entity_poly.pdbx_seq_one_letter_code
_entity_poly.pdbx_strand_id
1 'polypeptide(L)'
;MKGGLDISNTDFENVYLKDWPFEKDEKVKLYWMDKPYKQNNKWVLDSYFKGKGDIKKLTLDWATIHFLAIGIYYTNGNLNSCEVKKDAHIEDLDLSCIDFKMIEDCLEIELEGLKKKIPTKVFVGSLVLHKK
;
A
#
# COMPACT_ATOMS: atom_id res chain seq x y z
N MET A 1 -14.25 -5.61 37.88
CA MET A 1 -14.99 -5.67 36.61
C MET A 1 -13.97 -5.65 35.49
N LYS A 2 -13.83 -6.76 34.75
CA LYS A 2 -12.98 -6.84 33.55
C LYS A 2 -13.84 -6.44 32.36
N GLY A 3 -13.62 -5.28 31.79
CA GLY A 3 -14.12 -4.89 30.47
C GLY A 3 -12.98 -5.04 29.48
N GLY A 4 -12.71 -6.27 29.03
CA GLY A 4 -11.84 -6.48 27.88
C GLY A 4 -12.63 -6.14 26.62
N LEU A 5 -12.09 -5.26 25.78
CA LEU A 5 -12.62 -5.06 24.44
C LEU A 5 -12.41 -6.37 23.67
N ASP A 6 -13.49 -7.09 23.39
CA ASP A 6 -13.44 -8.29 22.56
C ASP A 6 -13.34 -7.86 21.09
N ILE A 7 -12.12 -7.91 20.55
CA ILE A 7 -11.80 -7.56 19.15
C ILE A 7 -12.05 -8.74 18.18
N SER A 8 -12.72 -9.81 18.62
CA SER A 8 -12.94 -11.01 17.81
C SER A 8 -13.89 -10.86 16.62
N ASN A 9 -14.57 -9.71 16.48
CA ASN A 9 -15.49 -9.45 15.38
C ASN A 9 -15.24 -8.06 14.78
N THR A 10 -14.14 -7.91 14.07
CA THR A 10 -14.06 -6.86 13.04
C THR A 10 -14.21 -7.58 11.71
N ASP A 11 -15.45 -7.68 11.22
CA ASP A 11 -15.72 -8.07 9.85
C ASP A 11 -15.11 -7.00 8.95
N PHE A 12 -13.81 -7.12 8.64
CA PHE A 12 -13.21 -6.36 7.55
C PHE A 12 -13.96 -6.79 6.30
N GLU A 13 -14.85 -5.93 5.82
CA GLU A 13 -15.63 -6.16 4.61
C GLU A 13 -14.67 -6.63 3.52
N ASN A 14 -14.90 -7.86 3.02
CA ASN A 14 -14.02 -8.44 2.03
C ASN A 14 -14.10 -7.63 0.73
N VAL A 15 -12.99 -7.02 0.32
CA VAL A 15 -12.95 -6.20 -0.89
C VAL A 15 -12.67 -7.10 -2.08
N TYR A 16 -13.70 -7.30 -2.90
CA TYR A 16 -13.61 -8.11 -4.13
C TYR A 16 -13.62 -7.24 -5.38
N LEU A 17 -12.71 -7.56 -6.31
CA LEU A 17 -12.74 -7.03 -7.67
C LEU A 17 -13.82 -7.74 -8.49
N LYS A 18 -14.75 -6.96 -9.05
CA LYS A 18 -15.89 -7.50 -9.83
C LYS A 18 -15.46 -8.17 -11.14
N ASP A 19 -14.49 -7.59 -11.83
CA ASP A 19 -14.06 -8.04 -13.16
C ASP A 19 -12.70 -8.74 -13.10
N TRP A 20 -12.59 -9.77 -12.25
CA TRP A 20 -11.36 -10.53 -12.07
C TRP A 20 -11.06 -11.38 -13.33
N PRO A 21 -9.99 -11.09 -14.09
CA PRO A 21 -9.81 -11.65 -15.42
C PRO A 21 -9.00 -12.96 -15.40
N PHE A 22 -8.79 -13.56 -14.24
CA PHE A 22 -7.96 -14.75 -14.04
C PHE A 22 -8.83 -15.96 -13.71
N GLU A 23 -8.26 -17.16 -13.86
CA GLU A 23 -8.99 -18.39 -13.59
C GLU A 23 -9.37 -18.47 -12.11
N LYS A 24 -10.46 -19.20 -11.82
CA LYS A 24 -10.86 -19.48 -10.45
C LYS A 24 -9.71 -20.20 -9.73
N ASP A 25 -9.44 -19.76 -8.50
CA ASP A 25 -8.39 -20.27 -7.61
C ASP A 25 -6.96 -20.08 -8.15
N GLU A 26 -6.79 -19.27 -9.19
CA GLU A 26 -5.47 -18.88 -9.70
C GLU A 26 -4.81 -17.86 -8.75
N LYS A 27 -3.63 -18.22 -8.23
CA LYS A 27 -2.77 -17.29 -7.50
C LYS A 27 -2.05 -16.38 -8.48
N VAL A 28 -2.37 -15.10 -8.46
CA VAL A 28 -1.77 -14.12 -9.37
C VAL A 28 -1.01 -13.06 -8.58
N LYS A 29 0.16 -12.70 -9.07
CA LYS A 29 1.06 -11.78 -8.38
C LYS A 29 0.79 -10.36 -8.84
N LEU A 30 0.63 -9.41 -7.92
CA LEU A 30 0.73 -8.00 -8.30
C LEU A 30 2.19 -7.70 -8.70
N TYR A 31 2.38 -7.40 -9.98
CA TYR A 31 3.69 -7.21 -10.60
C TYR A 31 4.11 -5.74 -10.61
N TRP A 32 3.18 -4.84 -10.94
CA TRP A 32 3.44 -3.41 -11.04
C TRP A 32 2.16 -2.59 -10.81
N MET A 33 2.33 -1.32 -10.46
CA MET A 33 1.27 -0.32 -10.38
C MET A 33 1.83 1.00 -10.94
N ASP A 34 1.07 1.66 -11.80
CA ASP A 34 1.47 2.95 -12.36
C ASP A 34 1.21 4.12 -11.39
N LYS A 35 1.49 5.35 -11.83
CA LYS A 35 1.02 6.53 -11.10
C LYS A 35 -0.50 6.70 -11.26
N PRO A 36 -1.19 7.30 -10.27
CA PRO A 36 -2.60 7.61 -10.40
C PRO A 36 -2.85 8.64 -11.50
N TYR A 37 -3.99 8.52 -12.16
CA TYR A 37 -4.43 9.48 -13.16
C TYR A 37 -5.95 9.65 -13.13
N LYS A 38 -6.42 10.71 -13.79
CA LYS A 38 -7.85 11.03 -13.82
C LYS A 38 -8.48 10.46 -15.10
N GLN A 39 -9.55 9.68 -14.95
CA GLN A 39 -10.35 9.12 -16.05
C GLN A 39 -11.83 9.28 -15.71
N ASN A 40 -12.64 9.80 -16.64
CA ASN A 40 -14.08 10.01 -16.43
C ASN A 40 -14.43 10.72 -15.10
N ASN A 41 -13.62 11.74 -14.76
CA ASN A 41 -13.70 12.51 -13.51
C ASN A 41 -13.48 11.70 -12.21
N LYS A 42 -12.94 10.49 -12.28
CA LYS A 42 -12.51 9.68 -11.13
C LYS A 42 -10.99 9.48 -11.13
N TRP A 43 -10.42 9.33 -9.95
CA TRP A 43 -9.02 8.93 -9.81
C TRP A 43 -8.91 7.42 -9.92
N VAL A 44 -8.04 6.97 -10.80
CA VAL A 44 -7.83 5.55 -11.08
C VAL A 44 -6.34 5.22 -11.08
N LEU A 45 -6.06 3.93 -10.96
CA LEU A 45 -4.73 3.36 -10.99
C LEU A 45 -4.71 2.13 -11.89
N ASP A 46 -3.77 2.11 -12.84
CA ASP A 46 -3.49 0.90 -13.62
C ASP A 46 -2.59 -0.03 -12.80
N SER A 47 -3.09 -1.24 -12.53
CA SER A 47 -2.42 -2.30 -11.79
C SER A 47 -2.19 -3.51 -12.70
N TYR A 48 -1.02 -4.11 -12.65
CA TYR A 48 -0.60 -5.18 -13.55
C TYR A 48 -0.39 -6.45 -12.75
N PHE A 49 -1.19 -7.47 -13.04
CA PHE A 49 -1.16 -8.76 -12.35
C PHE A 49 -0.59 -9.84 -13.26
N LYS A 50 0.36 -10.61 -12.74
CA LYS A 50 0.98 -11.74 -13.43
C LYS A 50 0.37 -13.05 -12.94
N GLY A 51 -0.39 -13.70 -13.80
CA GLY A 51 -0.90 -15.07 -13.59
C GLY A 51 0.08 -16.14 -14.07
N LYS A 52 -0.44 -17.34 -14.34
CA LYS A 52 0.31 -18.45 -14.96
C LYS A 52 0.73 -18.12 -16.40
N GLY A 53 -0.11 -17.38 -17.11
CA GLY A 53 0.13 -16.93 -18.48
C GLY A 53 0.65 -15.49 -18.52
N ASP A 54 -0.08 -14.64 -19.24
CA ASP A 54 0.30 -13.25 -19.48
C ASP A 54 0.03 -12.32 -18.29
N ILE A 55 0.65 -11.14 -18.36
CA ILE A 55 0.36 -10.02 -17.46
C ILE A 55 -0.93 -9.35 -17.94
N LYS A 56 -1.91 -9.21 -17.03
CA LYS A 56 -3.17 -8.50 -17.32
C LYS A 56 -3.23 -7.20 -16.54
N LYS A 57 -3.71 -6.15 -17.20
CA LYS A 57 -3.91 -4.83 -16.62
C LYS A 57 -5.33 -4.71 -16.08
N LEU A 58 -5.47 -4.16 -14.87
CA LEU A 58 -6.72 -3.78 -14.25
C LEU A 58 -6.66 -2.29 -13.87
N THR A 59 -7.63 -1.52 -14.36
CA THR A 59 -7.81 -0.12 -13.96
C THR A 59 -8.75 -0.08 -12.77
N LEU A 60 -8.22 0.29 -11.61
CA LEU A 60 -8.93 0.25 -10.33
C LEU A 60 -9.19 1.67 -9.83
N ASP A 61 -10.19 1.82 -8.94
CA ASP A 61 -10.36 3.08 -8.19
C ASP A 61 -9.10 3.34 -7.36
N TRP A 62 -8.61 4.57 -7.35
CA TRP A 62 -7.38 4.91 -6.62
C TRP A 62 -7.43 4.51 -5.15
N ALA A 63 -8.59 4.57 -4.50
CA ALA A 63 -8.75 4.19 -3.10
C ALA A 63 -8.39 2.71 -2.83
N THR A 64 -8.35 1.84 -3.85
CA THR A 64 -7.97 0.43 -3.67
C THR A 64 -6.48 0.24 -3.37
N ILE A 65 -5.63 1.26 -3.54
CA ILE A 65 -4.18 1.12 -3.33
C ILE A 65 -3.82 0.57 -1.94
N HIS A 66 -4.63 0.84 -0.91
CA HIS A 66 -4.40 0.35 0.46
C HIS A 66 -4.40 -1.18 0.58
N PHE A 67 -4.99 -1.89 -0.38
CA PHE A 67 -5.02 -3.36 -0.42
C PHE A 67 -3.97 -3.95 -1.37
N LEU A 68 -3.24 -3.11 -2.10
CA LEU A 68 -2.30 -3.52 -3.14
C LEU A 68 -0.86 -3.47 -2.65
N ALA A 69 -0.17 -4.59 -2.75
CA ALA A 69 1.22 -4.73 -2.37
C ALA A 69 2.01 -5.44 -3.47
N ILE A 70 3.01 -4.75 -4.02
CA ILE A 70 3.89 -5.31 -5.06
C ILE A 70 4.57 -6.55 -4.49
N GLY A 71 4.55 -7.65 -5.24
CA GLY A 71 5.16 -8.89 -4.77
C GLY A 71 4.18 -9.92 -4.21
N ILE A 72 3.00 -9.45 -3.76
CA ILE A 72 1.98 -10.26 -3.09
C ILE A 72 1.08 -10.98 -4.10
N TYR A 73 0.56 -12.14 -3.69
CA TYR A 73 -0.36 -12.94 -4.46
C TYR A 73 -1.81 -12.74 -4.01
N TYR A 74 -2.70 -12.66 -4.99
CA TYR A 74 -4.14 -12.48 -4.84
C TYR A 74 -4.87 -13.62 -5.55
N THR A 75 -6.04 -14.00 -5.04
CA THR A 75 -6.84 -15.11 -5.57
C THR A 75 -8.31 -14.72 -5.62
N ASN A 76 -9.01 -15.10 -6.69
CA ASN A 76 -10.45 -14.85 -6.86
C ASN A 76 -10.88 -13.38 -6.68
N GLY A 77 -10.00 -12.43 -7.03
CA GLY A 77 -10.25 -11.01 -6.88
C GLY A 77 -10.37 -10.51 -5.44
N ASN A 78 -10.06 -11.34 -4.44
CA ASN A 78 -10.07 -10.95 -3.04
C ASN A 78 -8.80 -10.13 -2.72
N LEU A 79 -8.97 -8.84 -2.47
CA LEU A 79 -7.86 -7.94 -2.14
C LEU A 79 -7.42 -8.03 -0.67
N ASN A 80 -8.23 -8.66 0.19
CA ASN A 80 -7.87 -8.89 1.59
C ASN A 80 -7.05 -10.17 1.79
N SER A 81 -7.08 -11.10 0.83
CA SER A 81 -6.27 -12.32 0.89
C SER A 81 -4.88 -12.04 0.32
N CYS A 82 -4.04 -11.40 1.13
CA CYS A 82 -2.64 -11.18 0.82
C CYS A 82 -1.84 -12.44 1.17
N GLU A 83 -1.43 -13.23 0.19
CA GLU A 83 -0.48 -14.32 0.43
C GLU A 83 0.95 -13.85 0.15
N VAL A 84 1.76 -13.82 1.20
CA VAL A 84 3.20 -13.59 1.13
C VAL A 84 3.89 -14.84 0.58
N LYS A 85 4.97 -14.70 -0.19
CA LYS A 85 5.74 -15.86 -0.68
C LYS A 85 6.17 -16.75 0.49
N LYS A 86 6.16 -18.08 0.30
CA LYS A 86 6.60 -19.05 1.31
C LYS A 86 7.99 -18.76 1.89
N ASP A 87 8.88 -18.16 1.11
CA ASP A 87 10.26 -17.84 1.52
C ASP A 87 10.52 -16.34 1.72
N ALA A 88 9.46 -15.51 1.78
CA ALA A 88 9.67 -14.09 2.03
C ALA A 88 10.00 -13.87 3.51
N HIS A 89 11.06 -13.10 3.74
CA HIS A 89 11.39 -12.62 5.07
C HIS A 89 10.37 -11.56 5.47
N ILE A 90 9.56 -11.88 6.48
CA ILE A 90 8.67 -10.91 7.12
C ILE A 90 9.43 -10.38 8.33
N GLU A 91 9.75 -9.08 8.28
CA GLU A 91 10.21 -8.34 9.44
C GLU A 91 9.05 -7.50 9.94
N ASP A 92 8.72 -7.66 11.22
CA ASP A 92 7.80 -6.75 11.87
C ASP A 92 8.46 -5.38 11.95
N LEU A 93 7.79 -4.37 11.39
CA LEU A 93 8.21 -2.99 11.54
C LEU A 93 7.93 -2.54 12.97
N ASP A 94 8.92 -2.69 13.85
CA ASP A 94 8.83 -2.21 15.24
C ASP A 94 8.98 -0.69 15.28
N LEU A 95 7.85 -0.01 15.44
CA LEU A 95 7.78 1.44 15.60
C LEU A 95 7.81 1.88 17.07
N SER A 96 7.89 0.96 18.04
CA SER A 96 7.80 1.28 19.48
C SER A 96 8.94 2.17 19.97
N CYS A 97 10.11 2.07 19.33
CA CYS A 97 11.30 2.88 19.62
C CYS A 97 11.46 4.09 18.69
N ILE A 98 10.45 4.38 17.86
CA ILE A 98 10.44 5.52 16.94
C ILE A 98 9.62 6.65 17.54
N ASP A 99 10.28 7.77 17.81
CA ASP A 99 9.61 9.00 18.19
C ASP A 99 9.30 9.79 16.91
N PHE A 100 8.02 10.02 16.69
CA PHE A 100 7.50 10.70 15.51
C PHE A 100 7.21 12.16 15.82
N LYS A 101 7.77 13.06 15.02
CA LYS A 101 7.61 14.51 15.19
C LYS A 101 7.22 15.17 13.88
N MET A 102 6.43 16.23 14.02
CA MET A 102 6.26 17.22 12.96
C MET A 102 7.36 18.26 13.12
N ILE A 103 8.24 18.36 12.14
CA ILE A 103 9.25 19.42 12.07
C ILE A 103 8.87 20.41 10.98
N GLU A 104 9.35 21.65 11.10
CA GLU A 104 9.37 22.58 9.97
C GLU A 104 10.67 22.39 9.20
N ASP A 105 10.57 22.19 7.90
CA ASP A 105 11.70 22.03 6.99
C ASP A 105 11.42 22.74 5.66
N CYS A 106 12.39 22.79 4.76
CA CYS A 106 12.25 23.38 3.44
C CYS A 106 12.25 22.29 2.36
N LEU A 107 11.14 22.17 1.63
CA LEU A 107 11.14 21.43 0.37
C LEU A 107 11.93 22.24 -0.67
N GLU A 108 13.04 21.70 -1.13
CA GLU A 108 13.80 22.28 -2.24
C GLU A 108 13.28 21.73 -3.56
N ILE A 109 12.80 22.62 -4.43
CA ILE A 109 12.37 22.31 -5.78
C ILE A 109 13.32 22.99 -6.76
N GLU A 110 13.88 22.23 -7.69
CA GLU A 110 14.67 22.75 -8.81
C GLU A 110 13.90 22.56 -10.11
N LEU A 111 13.64 23.65 -10.82
CA LEU A 111 12.99 23.64 -12.13
C LEU A 111 13.73 24.61 -13.05
N GLU A 112 14.25 24.11 -14.18
CA GLU A 112 14.94 24.92 -15.20
C GLU A 112 16.09 25.78 -14.63
N GLY A 113 16.82 25.26 -13.65
CA GLY A 113 17.91 25.97 -12.96
C GLY A 113 17.47 26.96 -11.89
N LEU A 114 16.17 27.16 -11.68
CA LEU A 114 15.63 27.94 -10.57
C LEU A 114 15.44 27.03 -9.35
N LYS A 115 16.13 27.35 -8.25
CA LYS A 115 15.95 26.69 -6.95
C LYS A 115 14.99 27.48 -6.09
N LYS A 116 13.88 26.86 -5.68
CA LYS A 116 12.91 27.42 -4.75
C LYS A 116 12.86 26.59 -3.48
N LYS A 117 12.95 27.24 -2.33
CA LYS A 117 12.73 26.63 -1.01
C LYS A 117 11.31 26.95 -0.55
N ILE A 118 10.54 25.93 -0.20
CA ILE A 118 9.18 26.06 0.28
C ILE A 118 9.13 25.54 1.72
N PRO A 119 8.91 26.41 2.72
CA PRO A 119 8.69 25.97 4.09
C PRO A 119 7.50 25.00 4.15
N THR A 120 7.69 23.86 4.78
CA THR A 120 6.70 22.81 4.90
C THR A 120 6.83 22.14 6.26
N LYS A 121 5.76 21.46 6.70
CA LYS A 121 5.83 20.57 7.86
C LYS A 121 6.08 19.15 7.39
N VAL A 122 7.12 18.52 7.92
CA VAL A 122 7.54 17.17 7.55
C VAL A 122 7.32 16.24 8.74
N PHE A 123 6.74 15.08 8.46
CA PHE A 123 6.61 14.01 9.44
C PHE A 123 7.89 13.17 9.43
N VAL A 124 8.60 13.15 10.55
CA VAL A 124 9.89 12.44 10.68
C VAL A 124 9.82 11.49 11.85
N GLY A 125 10.22 10.23 11.61
CA GLY A 125 10.47 9.24 12.66
C GLY A 125 11.96 9.16 12.96
N SER A 126 12.33 9.18 14.24
CA SER A 126 13.72 9.01 14.67
C SER A 126 13.84 7.98 15.77
N LEU A 127 14.88 7.16 15.72
CA LEU A 127 15.11 6.11 16.70
C LEU A 127 15.55 6.72 18.03
N VAL A 128 14.84 6.38 19.11
CA VAL A 128 15.19 6.85 20.46
C VAL A 128 16.26 5.94 21.05
N LEU A 129 17.53 6.28 20.83
CA LEU A 129 18.64 5.66 21.54
C LEU A 129 18.58 6.08 23.01
N HIS A 130 18.02 5.22 23.87
CA HIS A 130 18.16 5.39 25.31
C HIS A 130 19.64 5.20 25.65
N LYS A 131 20.35 6.30 25.90
CA LYS A 131 21.69 6.24 26.50
C LYS A 131 21.53 5.64 27.89
N LYS A 132 22.11 4.45 28.10
CA LYS A 132 22.31 3.87 29.42
C LYS A 132 23.26 4.72 30.25
#